data_AF-A0A6N3BWU7-F1
#
_entry.id   AF-A0A6N3BWU7-F1
#
_cell.length_a   1.000
_cell.length_b   1.000
_cell.length_c   1.000
_cell.angle_alpha   90.00
_cell.angle_beta   90.00
_cell.angle_gamma   90.00
#
_symmetry.space_group_name_H-M   'P 1'
#
loop_
_entity.id
_entity.type
_entity.pdbx_description
1 polymer ?
#
loop_
_entity_poly.entity_id
_entity_poly.type
_entity_poly.pdbx_seq_one_letter_code
_entity_poly.pdbx_strand_id
1 'polypeptide(L)'
;MFHLNADLGRIATLEVEQYDNLLNTMLKELEESAPEKHPDLMVHIKVSLDTMIAWLNKRGRSYEQVANDPTLYDYYKELNQRYDAWYEAFDVCPKMQIDGDQLDFVDNEENLSVILDMIQEKLAEVRSDKQAGNY
;
A
#
# COMPACT_ATOMS: atom_id res chain seq x y z
N MET A 1 -3.38 -0.61 -9.58
CA MET A 1 -2.02 -0.15 -9.93
C MET A 1 -1.65 -0.46 -11.38
N PHE A 2 -1.70 -1.73 -11.81
CA PHE A 2 -1.59 -2.06 -13.24
C PHE A 2 -2.75 -1.45 -14.06
N HIS A 3 -3.96 -1.52 -13.51
CA HIS A 3 -5.17 -0.85 -14.03
C HIS A 3 -5.04 0.67 -14.23
N LEU A 4 -4.28 1.39 -13.39
CA LEU A 4 -4.04 2.83 -13.58
C LEU A 4 -3.24 3.11 -14.85
N ASN A 5 -2.24 2.29 -15.16
CA ASN A 5 -1.47 2.44 -16.39
C ASN A 5 -2.33 2.13 -17.62
N ALA A 6 -3.30 1.23 -17.50
CA ALA A 6 -4.28 0.99 -18.56
C ALA A 6 -5.24 2.18 -18.72
N ASP A 7 -5.72 2.77 -17.63
CA ASP A 7 -6.60 3.95 -17.65
C ASP A 7 -5.90 5.18 -18.26
N LEU A 8 -4.58 5.28 -18.09
CA LEU A 8 -3.73 6.28 -18.71
C LEU A 8 -3.35 5.94 -20.17
N GLY A 9 -3.88 4.86 -20.74
CA GLY A 9 -3.65 4.42 -22.11
C GLY A 9 -2.23 3.89 -22.37
N ARG A 10 -1.47 3.57 -21.32
CA ARG A 10 -0.08 3.08 -21.41
C ARG A 10 0.00 1.56 -21.57
N ILE A 11 -1.11 0.86 -21.33
CA ILE A 11 -1.23 -0.61 -21.36
C ILE A 11 -2.54 -0.95 -22.07
N ALA A 12 -2.54 -1.98 -22.92
CA ALA A 12 -3.75 -2.45 -23.59
C ALA A 12 -4.65 -3.24 -22.64
N THR A 13 -5.97 -3.19 -22.85
CA THR A 13 -6.95 -3.91 -22.01
C THR A 13 -6.69 -5.42 -21.97
N LEU A 14 -6.18 -6.01 -23.05
CA LEU A 14 -5.80 -7.42 -23.10
C LEU A 14 -4.65 -7.76 -22.13
N GLU A 15 -3.68 -6.85 -21.96
CA GLU A 15 -2.57 -7.05 -21.03
C GLU A 15 -3.05 -7.02 -19.58
N VAL A 16 -4.09 -6.22 -19.29
CA VAL A 16 -4.74 -6.17 -17.97
C VAL A 16 -5.43 -7.49 -17.66
N GLU A 17 -6.23 -8.02 -18.60
CA GLU A 17 -6.88 -9.33 -18.44
C GLU A 17 -5.83 -10.43 -18.22
N GLN A 18 -4.73 -10.42 -18.98
CA GLN A 18 -3.68 -11.41 -18.81
C GLN A 18 -2.98 -11.30 -17.45
N TYR A 19 -2.74 -10.08 -16.98
CA TYR A 19 -2.18 -9.82 -15.65
C TYR A 19 -3.11 -10.34 -14.55
N ASP A 20 -4.40 -9.99 -14.60
CA ASP A 20 -5.39 -10.40 -13.61
C ASP A 20 -5.57 -11.93 -13.59
N ASN A 21 -5.59 -12.57 -14.76
CA ASN A 21 -5.68 -14.03 -14.87
C ASN A 21 -4.47 -14.73 -14.23
N LEU A 22 -3.26 -14.24 -14.49
CA LEU A 22 -2.04 -14.81 -13.89
C LEU A 22 -2.04 -14.60 -12.37
N LEU A 23 -2.37 -13.40 -11.91
CA LEU A 23 -2.43 -13.06 -10.50
C LEU A 23 -3.44 -13.95 -9.77
N ASN A 24 -4.66 -14.08 -10.30
CA ASN A 24 -5.70 -14.92 -9.71
C ASN A 24 -5.30 -16.40 -9.66
N THR A 25 -4.62 -16.90 -10.70
CA THR A 25 -4.11 -18.27 -10.72
C THR A 25 -3.09 -18.49 -9.60
N MET A 26 -2.12 -17.57 -9.46
CA MET A 26 -1.12 -17.65 -8.40
C MET A 26 -1.72 -17.54 -7.00
N LEU A 27 -2.69 -16.64 -6.81
CA LEU A 27 -3.39 -16.48 -5.53
C LEU A 27 -4.15 -17.75 -5.16
N LYS A 28 -4.87 -18.35 -6.11
CA LYS A 28 -5.58 -19.61 -5.90
C LYS A 28 -4.65 -20.76 -5.55
N GLU A 29 -3.51 -20.89 -6.23
CA GLU A 29 -2.50 -21.90 -5.90
C GLU A 29 -1.94 -21.71 -4.48
N LEU A 30 -1.76 -20.47 -4.03
CA LEU A 30 -1.33 -20.17 -2.67
C LEU A 30 -2.39 -20.52 -1.61
N GLU A 31 -3.67 -20.27 -1.90
CA GLU A 31 -4.78 -20.68 -1.03
C GLU A 31 -4.84 -22.21 -0.87
N GLU A 32 -4.66 -22.95 -1.96
CA GLU A 32 -4.71 -24.42 -1.94
C GLU A 32 -3.44 -25.05 -1.31
N SER A 33 -2.27 -24.45 -1.50
CA SER A 33 -0.99 -25.02 -1.06
C SER A 33 -0.50 -24.56 0.31
N ALA A 34 -0.97 -23.40 0.81
CA ALA A 34 -0.50 -22.82 2.05
C ALA A 34 -1.52 -21.85 2.70
N PRO A 35 -2.64 -22.37 3.25
CA PRO A 35 -3.69 -21.56 3.88
C PRO A 35 -3.20 -20.74 5.09
N GLU A 36 -2.06 -21.08 5.71
CA GLU A 36 -1.46 -20.30 6.81
C GLU A 36 -0.75 -19.01 6.37
N LYS A 37 -0.68 -18.69 5.06
CA LYS A 37 0.03 -17.50 4.55
C LYS A 37 -0.80 -16.22 4.52
N HIS A 38 -2.02 -16.21 5.04
CA HIS A 38 -2.79 -14.96 5.10
C HIS A 38 -2.10 -13.95 6.05
N PRO A 39 -1.91 -12.70 5.61
CA PRO A 39 -1.27 -11.69 6.45
C PRO A 39 -2.09 -11.43 7.70
N ASP A 40 -1.43 -11.33 8.86
CA ASP A 40 -2.10 -11.00 10.13
C ASP A 40 -2.63 -9.56 10.15
N LEU A 41 -1.91 -8.63 9.51
CA LEU A 41 -2.20 -7.19 9.58
C LEU A 41 -1.68 -6.49 8.32
N MET A 42 -2.51 -5.65 7.71
CA MET A 42 -2.13 -4.73 6.65
C MET A 42 -1.78 -3.36 7.25
N VAL A 43 -0.56 -2.88 7.01
CA VAL A 43 -0.11 -1.55 7.44
C VAL A 43 -0.07 -0.62 6.23
N HIS A 44 -0.86 0.46 6.26
CA HIS A 44 -0.88 1.49 5.22
C HIS A 44 -0.26 2.79 5.75
N ILE A 45 0.74 3.32 5.05
CA ILE A 45 1.35 4.62 5.39
C ILE A 45 0.68 5.67 4.50
N LYS A 46 -0.18 6.48 5.09
CA LYS A 46 -0.87 7.56 4.39
C LYS A 46 -0.04 8.83 4.49
N VAL A 47 0.20 9.47 3.35
CA VAL A 47 0.86 10.77 3.25
C VAL A 47 0.07 11.67 2.32
N SER A 48 0.10 12.97 2.59
CA SER A 48 -0.40 13.97 1.66
C SER A 48 0.40 13.96 0.35
N LEU A 49 -0.22 14.46 -0.72
CA LEU A 49 0.45 14.61 -2.02
C LEU A 49 1.70 15.50 -1.91
N ASP A 50 1.65 16.55 -1.10
CA ASP A 50 2.77 17.48 -0.90
C ASP A 50 3.95 16.79 -0.21
N THR A 51 3.69 16.01 0.86
CA THR A 51 4.72 15.20 1.53
C THR A 51 5.32 14.16 0.59
N MET A 52 4.47 13.47 -0.19
CA MET A 52 4.92 12.50 -1.19
C MET A 52 5.87 13.14 -2.21
N ILE A 53 5.52 14.29 -2.77
CA ILE A 53 6.36 15.01 -3.73
C ILE A 53 7.66 15.48 -3.07
N ALA A 54 7.61 15.98 -1.84
CA ALA A 54 8.81 16.37 -1.10
C ALA A 54 9.78 15.18 -0.92
N TRP A 55 9.28 13.98 -0.61
CA TRP A 55 10.09 12.77 -0.49
C TRP A 55 10.68 12.31 -1.82
N LEU A 56 9.91 12.37 -2.91
CA LEU A 56 10.40 12.06 -4.26
C LEU A 56 11.51 13.03 -4.69
N ASN A 57 11.35 14.32 -4.38
CA ASN A 57 12.37 15.32 -4.63
C ASN A 57 13.64 15.06 -3.81
N LYS A 58 13.50 14.74 -2.51
CA LYS A 58 14.62 14.39 -1.63
C LYS A 58 15.41 13.16 -2.13
N ARG A 59 14.71 12.17 -2.69
CA ARG A 59 15.33 10.96 -3.28
C ARG A 59 16.10 11.25 -4.57
N GLY A 60 15.76 12.30 -5.31
CA GLY A 60 16.52 12.80 -6.46
C GLY A 60 16.55 11.87 -7.69
N ARG A 61 15.65 10.90 -7.81
CA ARG A 61 15.57 10.06 -9.02
C ARG A 61 15.01 10.89 -10.17
N SER A 62 15.78 11.04 -11.24
CA SER A 62 15.47 11.96 -12.35
C SER A 62 14.10 11.74 -13.00
N TYR A 63 13.65 10.49 -13.09
CA TYR A 63 12.37 10.11 -13.69
C TYR A 63 11.16 10.28 -12.75
N GLU A 64 11.36 10.60 -11.47
CA GLU A 64 10.29 10.84 -10.49
C GLU A 64 10.08 12.34 -10.21
N GLN A 65 10.91 13.22 -10.81
CA GLN A 65 10.86 14.66 -10.52
C GLN A 65 9.77 15.34 -11.35
N VAL A 66 8.76 15.91 -10.68
CA VAL A 66 7.73 16.74 -11.31
C VAL A 66 8.34 17.95 -12.04
N ALA A 67 9.49 18.44 -11.59
CA ALA A 67 10.25 19.49 -12.28
C ALA A 67 10.71 19.08 -13.70
N ASN A 68 10.93 17.79 -13.94
CA ASN A 68 11.34 17.26 -15.24
C ASN A 68 10.15 16.89 -16.12
N ASP A 69 9.03 16.49 -15.51
CA ASP A 69 7.78 16.15 -16.19
C ASP A 69 6.57 16.58 -15.35
N PRO A 70 5.91 17.71 -15.71
CA PRO A 70 4.74 18.21 -14.98
C PRO A 70 3.55 17.24 -14.96
N THR A 71 3.46 16.31 -15.92
CA THR A 71 2.35 15.34 -15.96
C THR A 71 2.40 14.35 -14.79
N LEU A 72 3.58 14.22 -14.15
CA LEU A 72 3.75 13.39 -12.96
C LEU A 72 2.94 13.90 -11.77
N TYR A 73 2.63 15.20 -11.69
CA TYR A 73 1.84 15.74 -10.59
C TYR A 73 0.44 15.12 -10.54
N ASP A 74 -0.29 15.19 -11.67
CA ASP A 74 -1.64 14.63 -11.78
C ASP A 74 -1.62 13.10 -11.64
N TYR A 75 -0.56 12.46 -12.16
CA TYR A 75 -0.34 11.02 -11.95
C TYR A 75 -0.22 10.66 -10.47
N TYR A 76 0.61 11.35 -9.68
CA TYR A 76 0.78 11.08 -8.25
C TYR A 76 -0.49 11.41 -7.46
N LYS A 77 -1.22 12.45 -7.86
CA LYS A 77 -2.51 12.78 -7.26
C LYS A 77 -3.53 11.65 -7.45
N GLU A 78 -3.68 11.16 -8.67
CA GLU A 78 -4.58 10.05 -8.97
C GLU A 78 -4.14 8.77 -8.27
N LEU A 79 -2.83 8.52 -8.24
CA LEU A 79 -2.24 7.40 -7.52
C LEU A 79 -2.62 7.40 -6.03
N ASN A 80 -2.44 8.55 -5.36
CA ASN A 80 -2.76 8.73 -3.95
C ASN A 80 -4.26 8.47 -3.67
N GLN A 81 -5.15 9.01 -4.51
CA GLN A 81 -6.60 8.78 -4.40
C GLN A 81 -7.00 7.32 -4.58
N ARG A 82 -6.35 6.60 -5.52
CA ARG A 82 -6.61 5.18 -5.74
C ARG A 82 -6.12 4.31 -4.59
N TYR A 83 -4.99 4.67 -3.96
CA TYR A 83 -4.53 3.99 -2.75
C TYR A 83 -5.47 4.20 -1.58
N ASP A 84 -6.00 5.41 -1.39
CA ASP A 84 -7.05 5.67 -0.41
C ASP A 84 -8.28 4.79 -0.66
N ALA A 85 -8.79 4.73 -1.89
CA ALA A 85 -9.94 3.89 -2.23
C ALA A 85 -9.64 2.39 -2.05
N TRP A 86 -8.44 1.95 -2.43
CA TRP A 86 -8.01 0.57 -2.25
C TRP A 86 -7.88 0.18 -0.77
N TYR A 87 -7.33 1.08 0.05
CA TYR A 87 -7.24 0.86 1.48
C TYR A 87 -8.63 0.69 2.10
N GLU A 88 -9.60 1.53 1.73
CA GLU A 88 -10.99 1.39 2.20
C GLU A 88 -11.63 0.08 1.76
N ALA A 89 -11.41 -0.33 0.51
CA ALA A 89 -11.96 -1.58 -0.04
C ALA A 89 -11.25 -2.85 0.46
N PHE A 90 -10.05 -2.75 1.02
CA PHE A 90 -9.29 -3.91 1.49
C PHE A 90 -9.93 -4.54 2.74
N ASP A 91 -10.24 -5.84 2.66
CA ASP A 91 -10.96 -6.59 3.70
C ASP A 91 -10.37 -8.00 4.00
N VAL A 92 -9.23 -8.34 3.39
CA VAL A 92 -8.60 -9.68 3.52
C VAL A 92 -8.10 -9.95 4.94
N CYS A 93 -7.63 -8.92 5.64
CA CYS A 93 -7.19 -9.03 7.03
C CYS A 93 -7.39 -7.69 7.76
N PRO A 94 -7.26 -7.65 9.10
CA PRO A 94 -7.24 -6.41 9.84
C PRO A 94 -6.25 -5.41 9.22
N LYS A 95 -6.65 -4.14 9.17
CA LYS A 95 -5.84 -3.07 8.60
C LYS A 95 -5.61 -1.95 9.61
N MET A 96 -4.45 -1.33 9.54
CA MET A 96 -4.10 -0.13 10.29
C MET A 96 -3.52 0.92 9.34
N GLN A 97 -3.72 2.18 9.67
CA GLN A 97 -3.17 3.29 8.92
C GLN A 97 -2.26 4.12 9.82
N ILE A 98 -1.10 4.47 9.29
CA ILE A 98 -0.12 5.36 9.91
C ILE A 98 -0.16 6.67 9.14
N ASP A 99 -0.24 7.79 9.87
CA ASP A 99 -0.11 9.12 9.30
C ASP A 99 1.38 9.48 9.14
N GLY A 100 1.87 9.38 7.91
CA GLY A 100 3.25 9.71 7.56
C GLY A 100 3.52 11.21 7.43
N ASP A 101 2.50 12.07 7.48
CA ASP A 101 2.70 13.53 7.58
C ASP A 101 3.07 13.94 9.02
N GLN A 102 2.60 13.18 10.02
CA GLN A 102 2.90 13.42 11.43
C GLN A 102 4.10 12.61 11.93
N LEU A 103 4.22 11.36 11.50
CA LEU A 103 5.23 10.42 11.98
C LEU A 103 6.29 10.19 10.89
N ASP A 104 7.29 11.06 10.86
CA ASP A 104 8.46 10.90 10.01
C ASP A 104 9.37 9.79 10.55
N PHE A 105 9.26 8.58 10.01
CA PHE A 105 10.12 7.44 10.36
C PHE A 105 11.42 7.37 9.56
N VAL A 106 11.63 8.30 8.62
CA VAL A 106 12.82 8.32 7.76
C VAL A 106 13.94 9.10 8.44
N ASP A 107 13.62 10.25 9.02
CA ASP A 107 14.61 11.13 9.65
C ASP A 107 14.50 11.16 11.20
N ASN A 108 13.49 10.55 11.80
CA ASN A 108 13.30 10.52 13.26
C ASN A 108 13.14 9.10 13.82
N GLU A 109 14.16 8.62 14.54
CA GLU A 109 14.17 7.31 15.20
C GLU A 109 13.11 7.17 16.31
N GLU A 110 12.73 8.27 16.97
CA GLU A 110 11.67 8.25 18.00
C GLU A 110 10.31 7.94 17.37
N ASN A 111 10.00 8.58 16.24
CA ASN A 111 8.78 8.31 15.48
C ASN A 111 8.75 6.87 14.95
N LEU A 112 9.91 6.33 14.55
CA LEU A 112 10.02 4.92 14.18
C LEU A 112 9.68 4.00 15.36
N SER A 113 10.19 4.31 16.56
CA SER A 113 9.85 3.53 17.77
C SER A 113 8.35 3.56 18.04
N VAL A 114 7.73 4.75 17.98
CA VAL A 114 6.27 4.90 18.17
C VAL A 114 5.49 4.07 17.15
N ILE A 115 5.88 4.10 15.87
CA ILE A 115 5.23 3.30 14.82
C ILE A 115 5.35 1.81 15.10
N LEU A 116 6.53 1.34 15.50
CA LEU A 116 6.75 -0.06 15.82
C LEU A 116 5.90 -0.51 17.01
N ASP A 117 5.80 0.33 18.05
CA ASP A 117 4.96 0.06 19.22
C ASP A 117 3.47 -0.02 18.83
N MET A 118 2.99 0.92 18.00
CA MET A 118 1.62 0.89 17.45
C MET A 118 1.34 -0.40 16.66
N ILE A 119 2.29 -0.85 15.84
CA ILE A 119 2.16 -2.10 15.07
C ILE A 119 2.13 -3.31 16.01
N GLN A 120 2.99 -3.34 17.03
CA GLN A 120 3.04 -4.44 18.00
C GLN A 120 1.75 -4.53 18.81
N GLU A 121 1.24 -3.40 19.29
CA GLU A 121 -0.05 -3.31 20.00
C GLU A 121 -1.17 -3.83 19.10
N LYS A 122 -1.22 -3.38 17.84
CA LYS A 122 -2.27 -3.81 16.91
C LYS A 122 -2.18 -5.30 16.59
N LEU A 123 -0.98 -5.84 16.43
CA LEU A 123 -0.78 -7.27 16.23
C LEU A 123 -1.20 -8.09 17.45
N ALA A 124 -0.96 -7.58 18.67
CA ALA A 124 -1.39 -8.23 19.89
C ALA A 124 -2.93 -8.29 19.96
N GLU A 125 -3.63 -7.18 19.70
CA GLU A 125 -5.10 -7.14 19.61
C GLU A 125 -5.64 -8.17 18.61
N VAL A 126 -5.13 -8.15 17.38
CA VAL A 126 -5.57 -9.04 16.30
C VAL A 126 -5.35 -10.51 16.65
N ARG A 127 -4.23 -10.84 17.31
CA ARG A 127 -3.92 -12.21 17.71
C ARG A 127 -4.73 -12.68 18.91
N SER A 128 -5.05 -11.79 19.84
CA SER A 128 -5.97 -12.06 20.95
C SER A 128 -7.39 -12.35 20.45
N ASP A 129 -7.87 -11.60 19.46
CA ASP A 129 -9.18 -11.84 18.84
C ASP A 129 -9.24 -13.18 18.09
N LYS A 130 -8.15 -13.61 17.45
CA LYS A 130 -8.04 -14.93 16.79
C LYS A 130 -8.11 -16.12 17.78
N GLN A 131 -7.78 -15.94 19.07
CA GLN A 131 -7.86 -17.02 20.06
C GLN A 131 -9.29 -17.30 20.57
N ALA A 132 -10.27 -16.44 20.27
CA ALA A 132 -11.67 -16.62 20.69
C ALA A 132 -12.52 -17.42 19.69
N GLY A 133 -11.95 -17.83 18.55
CA GLY A 133 -12.60 -18.73 17.59
C GLY A 133 -12.37 -20.19 17.97
N ASN A 134 -13.32 -20.79 18.71
CA ASN A 134 -13.34 -22.24 18.93
C ASN A 134 -13.41 -22.98 17.58
N TYR A 135 -12.54 -23.97 17.40
CA TYR A 135 -12.75 -25.06 16.43
C TYR A 135 -13.82 -26.03 16.95
#